data_AF-A0A960BJM4-F1
#
_entry.id   AF-A0A960BJM4-F1
#
_cell.length_a   1.000
_cell.length_b   1.000
_cell.length_c   1.000
_cell.angle_alpha   90.00
_cell.angle_beta   90.00
_cell.angle_gamma   90.00
#
_symmetry.space_group_name_H-M   'P 1'
#
loop_
_entity.id
_entity.type
_entity.pdbx_description
1 polymer ?
#
loop_
_entity_poly.entity_id
_entity_poly.type
_entity_poly.pdbx_seq_one_letter_code
_entity_poly.pdbx_strand_id
1 'polypeptide(L)'
;MRRITTAVAAAAVAAVAVTGCSQVAQLRPVAGDSLASLRTTTIDTVLAAGDTFKSAPVCTADGTDLSCEGLTTDGVAVLSKGQMTATTEIPSEFADQVPGWAKDTDTFLVAEVTVGSDVLFKGLAIEVLDENGRTQQ
;
A
#
# COMPACT_ATOMS: atom_id res chain seq x y z
N MET A 1 4.91 8.14 -69.62
CA MET A 1 5.31 8.77 -68.34
C MET A 1 4.06 9.14 -67.54
N ARG A 2 4.12 9.00 -66.21
CA ARG A 2 3.10 9.34 -65.19
C ARG A 2 1.83 8.49 -65.18
N ARG A 3 1.76 7.58 -64.20
CA ARG A 3 0.58 7.25 -63.37
C ARG A 3 0.98 6.17 -62.36
N ILE A 4 1.69 6.55 -61.29
CA ILE A 4 1.73 5.74 -60.06
C ILE A 4 1.75 6.73 -58.88
N THR A 5 0.58 7.22 -58.53
CA THR A 5 0.32 7.98 -57.30
C THR A 5 -1.04 7.50 -56.83
N THR A 6 -1.05 6.62 -55.80
CA THR A 6 -2.11 6.43 -54.77
C THR A 6 -2.11 4.98 -54.25
N ALA A 7 -1.20 4.63 -53.32
CA ALA A 7 -1.34 3.37 -52.58
C ALA A 7 -0.54 3.27 -51.26
N VAL A 8 -0.10 4.36 -50.63
CA VAL A 8 0.73 4.23 -49.39
C VAL A 8 0.18 5.01 -48.19
N ALA A 9 -0.86 5.83 -48.36
CA ALA A 9 -1.30 6.75 -47.29
C ALA A 9 -2.38 6.21 -46.34
N ALA A 10 -2.72 4.91 -46.36
CA ALA A 10 -3.80 4.36 -45.51
C ALA A 10 -3.30 3.52 -44.32
N ALA A 11 -2.02 3.16 -44.24
CA ALA A 11 -1.51 2.29 -43.17
C ALA A 11 -0.91 3.06 -41.98
N ALA A 12 -0.72 4.38 -42.07
CA ALA A 12 0.02 5.15 -41.07
C ALA A 12 -0.83 5.73 -39.93
N VAL A 13 -2.16 5.60 -39.95
CA VAL A 13 -3.06 6.28 -38.99
C VAL A 13 -3.45 5.41 -37.79
N ALA A 14 -3.20 4.10 -37.81
CA ALA A 14 -3.59 3.20 -36.71
C ALA A 14 -2.56 3.07 -35.57
N ALA A 15 -1.36 3.67 -35.69
CA ALA A 15 -0.27 3.43 -34.75
C ALA A 15 -0.15 4.46 -33.61
N VAL A 16 -1.02 5.48 -33.52
CA VAL A 16 -0.87 6.59 -32.56
C VAL A 16 -1.88 6.53 -31.39
N ALA A 17 -2.75 5.52 -31.32
CA ALA A 17 -3.77 5.42 -30.26
C ALA A 17 -3.33 4.62 -29.02
N VAL A 18 -2.03 4.35 -28.85
CA VAL A 18 -1.46 3.82 -27.60
C VAL A 18 -0.58 4.89 -26.92
N THR A 19 -1.02 6.15 -26.92
CA THR A 19 -0.66 7.04 -25.81
C THR A 19 -1.45 6.54 -24.61
N GLY A 20 -0.96 5.46 -24.00
CA GLY A 20 -1.46 4.95 -22.74
C GLY A 20 -1.65 6.13 -21.81
N CYS A 21 -2.89 6.28 -21.33
CA CYS A 21 -3.19 7.21 -20.27
C CYS A 21 -2.14 6.96 -19.18
N SER A 22 -1.27 7.95 -18.95
CA SER A 22 -0.34 7.98 -17.84
C SER A 22 -1.15 8.10 -16.54
N GLN A 23 -1.87 7.03 -16.18
CA GLN A 23 -2.56 6.88 -14.91
C GLN A 23 -1.62 6.29 -13.84
N VAL A 24 -0.40 5.90 -14.22
CA VAL A 24 0.61 5.40 -13.27
C VAL A 24 0.99 6.48 -12.24
N ALA A 25 0.88 7.77 -12.59
CA ALA A 25 1.12 8.86 -11.65
C ALA A 25 -0.07 9.16 -10.70
N GLN A 26 -1.23 8.52 -10.90
CA GLN A 26 -2.46 8.78 -10.14
C GLN A 26 -2.88 7.63 -9.23
N LEU A 27 -2.31 6.44 -9.40
CA LEU A 27 -2.40 5.37 -8.41
C LEU A 27 -1.35 5.60 -7.32
N ARG A 28 -1.40 6.77 -6.67
CA ARG A 28 -0.89 6.84 -5.30
C ARG A 28 -1.62 5.75 -4.53
N PRO A 29 -0.96 4.95 -3.68
CA PRO A 29 -1.68 4.03 -2.82
C PRO A 29 -2.75 4.85 -2.12
N VAL A 30 -3.99 4.50 -2.41
CA VAL A 30 -5.10 5.00 -1.62
C VAL A 30 -4.93 4.29 -0.30
N ALA A 31 -4.06 4.84 0.56
CA ALA A 31 -4.24 4.69 1.98
C ALA A 31 -5.70 5.12 2.19
N GLY A 32 -6.57 4.13 2.28
CA GLY A 32 -7.96 4.35 2.62
C GLY A 32 -7.99 4.99 4.01
N ASP A 33 -9.18 5.11 4.58
CA ASP A 33 -9.32 5.38 6.01
C ASP A 33 -8.25 4.64 6.83
N SER A 34 -7.66 5.28 7.84
CA SER A 34 -6.47 4.79 8.56
C SER A 34 -6.69 3.38 9.12
N LEU A 35 -7.94 3.02 9.47
CA LEU A 35 -8.34 1.67 9.84
C LEU A 35 -8.17 0.65 8.71
N ALA A 36 -8.57 1.01 7.49
CA ALA A 36 -8.40 0.14 6.32
C ALA A 36 -6.92 -0.05 5.99
N SER A 37 -6.12 1.01 6.14
CA SER A 37 -4.67 0.94 5.97
C SER A 37 -4.03 0.00 6.99
N LEU A 38 -4.33 0.17 8.29
CA LEU A 38 -3.82 -0.74 9.33
C LEU A 38 -4.28 -2.17 9.08
N ARG A 39 -5.56 -2.38 8.77
CA ARG A 39 -6.10 -3.72 8.48
C ARG A 39 -5.37 -4.40 7.32
N THR A 40 -5.11 -3.65 6.25
CA THR A 40 -4.44 -4.18 5.06
C THR A 40 -2.99 -4.52 5.38
N THR A 41 -2.26 -3.61 6.02
CA THR A 41 -0.89 -3.87 6.50
C THR A 41 -0.83 -5.12 7.38
N THR A 42 -1.76 -5.29 8.31
CA THR A 42 -1.85 -6.47 9.19
C THR A 42 -2.10 -7.75 8.39
N ILE A 43 -3.07 -7.75 7.48
CA ILE A 43 -3.39 -8.94 6.67
C ILE A 43 -2.19 -9.31 5.81
N ASP A 44 -1.63 -8.36 5.09
CA ASP A 44 -0.57 -8.61 4.11
C ASP A 44 0.72 -9.08 4.79
N THR A 45 1.08 -8.47 5.92
CA THR A 45 2.26 -8.88 6.71
C THR A 45 2.12 -10.32 7.20
N VAL A 46 0.96 -10.68 7.73
CA VAL A 46 0.70 -12.02 8.27
C VAL A 46 0.68 -13.07 7.16
N LEU A 47 0.03 -12.77 6.03
CA LEU A 47 0.03 -13.67 4.87
C LEU A 47 1.44 -13.83 4.27
N ALA A 48 2.24 -12.76 4.21
CA ALA A 48 3.62 -12.82 3.75
C ALA A 48 4.52 -13.67 4.67
N ALA A 49 4.21 -13.73 5.97
CA ALA A 49 4.86 -14.62 6.93
C ALA A 49 4.41 -16.09 6.80
N GLY A 50 3.39 -16.38 5.98
CA GLY A 50 2.89 -17.73 5.71
C GLY A 50 1.74 -18.19 6.61
N ASP A 51 1.30 -17.34 7.54
CA ASP A 51 0.13 -17.61 8.38
C ASP A 51 -1.18 -17.40 7.59
N THR A 52 -2.25 -18.05 8.03
CA THR A 52 -3.59 -17.86 7.44
C THR A 52 -4.62 -17.55 8.53
N PHE A 53 -5.72 -16.89 8.16
CA PHE A 53 -6.69 -16.38 9.11
C PHE A 53 -7.86 -17.34 9.34
N LYS A 54 -8.16 -17.63 10.61
CA LYS A 54 -9.47 -18.17 11.04
C LYS A 54 -10.50 -17.06 11.13
N SER A 55 -10.09 -15.91 11.63
CA SER A 55 -10.88 -14.69 11.66
C SER A 55 -10.00 -13.52 11.25
N ALA A 56 -10.37 -12.86 10.15
CA ALA A 56 -9.67 -11.68 9.66
C ALA A 56 -9.68 -10.57 10.72
N PRO A 57 -8.63 -9.72 10.79
CA PRO A 57 -8.55 -8.67 11.77
C PRO A 57 -9.73 -7.70 11.69
N VAL A 58 -10.27 -7.33 12.85
CA VAL A 58 -11.26 -6.26 13.03
C VAL A 58 -10.56 -5.11 13.74
N CYS A 59 -10.72 -3.90 13.22
CA CYS A 59 -10.00 -2.73 13.70
C CYS A 59 -10.91 -1.72 14.38
N THR A 60 -10.37 -1.00 15.35
CA THR A 60 -10.99 0.12 16.05
C THR A 60 -10.06 1.32 16.11
N ALA A 61 -10.61 2.52 16.18
CA ALA A 61 -9.87 3.76 16.33
C ALA A 61 -10.27 4.48 17.62
N ASP A 62 -9.29 5.07 18.29
CA ASP A 62 -9.45 6.02 19.38
C ASP A 62 -8.57 7.25 19.08
N GLY A 63 -9.18 8.28 18.50
CA GLY A 63 -8.45 9.44 18.01
C GLY A 63 -7.42 9.08 16.93
N THR A 64 -6.13 9.27 17.22
CA THR A 64 -5.02 8.94 16.31
C THR A 64 -4.50 7.52 16.51
N ASP A 65 -4.93 6.83 17.56
CA ASP A 65 -4.51 5.48 17.87
C ASP A 65 -5.47 4.46 17.24
N LEU A 66 -4.90 3.41 16.68
CA LEU A 66 -5.61 2.34 15.98
C LEU A 66 -5.16 1.00 16.53
N SER A 67 -6.10 0.06 16.58
CA SER A 67 -5.82 -1.33 16.94
C SER A 67 -6.59 -2.27 16.04
N CYS A 68 -6.04 -3.45 15.78
CA CYS A 68 -6.78 -4.55 15.19
C CYS A 68 -6.51 -5.86 15.92
N GLU A 69 -7.53 -6.70 15.96
CA GLU A 69 -7.46 -8.04 16.57
C GLU A 69 -8.03 -9.08 15.60
N GLY A 70 -7.31 -10.18 15.46
CA GLY A 70 -7.69 -11.32 14.63
C GLY A 70 -7.12 -12.63 15.17
N LEU A 71 -7.28 -13.71 14.41
CA LEU A 71 -6.84 -15.04 14.82
C LEU A 71 -6.37 -15.86 13.62
N THR A 72 -5.24 -16.54 13.75
CA THR A 72 -4.76 -17.49 12.74
C THR A 72 -5.59 -18.78 12.76
N THR A 73 -5.46 -19.61 11.73
CA THR A 73 -6.07 -20.96 11.66
C THR A 73 -5.68 -21.85 12.83
N ASP A 74 -4.46 -21.67 13.34
CA ASP A 74 -3.92 -22.42 14.48
C ASP A 74 -4.36 -21.84 15.83
N GLY A 75 -5.17 -20.79 15.82
CA GLY A 75 -5.73 -20.17 17.02
C GLY A 75 -4.77 -19.20 17.70
N VAL A 76 -3.72 -18.75 17.02
CA VAL A 76 -2.77 -17.76 17.55
C VAL A 76 -3.34 -16.36 17.33
N ALA A 77 -3.22 -15.51 18.34
CA ALA A 77 -3.68 -14.12 18.27
C ALA A 77 -2.88 -13.34 17.21
N VAL A 78 -3.58 -12.61 16.36
CA VAL A 78 -3.00 -11.59 15.48
C VAL A 78 -3.37 -10.24 16.05
N LEU A 79 -2.37 -9.45 16.43
CA LEU A 79 -2.58 -8.12 16.99
C LEU A 79 -1.83 -7.10 16.15
N SER A 80 -2.44 -5.94 15.94
CA SER A 80 -1.72 -4.81 15.40
C SER A 80 -2.11 -3.53 16.10
N LYS A 81 -1.15 -2.63 16.26
CA LYS A 81 -1.36 -1.27 16.74
C LYS A 81 -0.81 -0.31 15.70
N GLY A 82 -1.41 0.86 15.60
CA GLY A 82 -0.84 1.93 14.82
C GLY A 82 -1.22 3.30 15.33
N GLN A 83 -0.43 4.29 14.98
CA GLN A 83 -0.67 5.68 15.32
C GLN A 83 -0.51 6.53 14.07
N MET A 84 -1.46 7.44 13.83
CA MET A 84 -1.30 8.49 12.83
C MET A 84 -0.32 9.54 13.37
N THR A 85 0.84 9.63 12.75
CA THR A 85 1.96 10.46 13.20
C THR A 85 2.32 11.49 12.12
N ALA A 86 2.50 12.74 12.50
CA ALA A 86 2.97 13.78 11.57
C ALA A 86 4.39 13.45 11.10
N THR A 87 4.74 13.84 9.87
CA THR A 87 6.05 13.56 9.27
C THR A 87 7.21 14.01 10.16
N THR A 88 7.06 15.16 10.82
CA THR A 88 8.05 15.72 11.75
C THR A 88 8.19 14.95 13.08
N GLU A 89 7.22 14.08 13.39
CA GLU A 89 7.13 13.31 14.64
C GLU A 89 7.42 11.82 14.41
N ILE A 90 7.66 11.39 13.17
CA ILE A 90 8.01 10.00 12.86
C ILE A 90 9.33 9.65 13.58
N PRO A 91 9.37 8.52 14.32
CA PRO A 91 10.59 8.04 14.95
C PRO A 91 11.76 7.96 13.95
N SER A 92 12.95 8.40 14.36
CA SER A 92 14.12 8.44 13.45
C SER A 92 14.52 7.06 12.92
N GLU A 93 14.14 5.98 13.60
CA GLU A 93 14.31 4.59 13.15
C GLU A 93 13.50 4.26 11.88
N PHE A 94 12.48 5.06 11.55
CA PHE A 94 11.64 4.91 10.35
C PHE A 94 11.80 6.06 9.35
N ALA A 95 12.78 6.95 9.56
CA ALA A 95 12.95 8.13 8.71
C ALA A 95 13.20 7.77 7.24
N ASP A 96 13.92 6.68 6.97
CA ASP A 96 14.23 6.21 5.62
C ASP A 96 13.01 5.63 4.88
N GLN A 97 11.94 5.30 5.61
CA GLN A 97 10.67 4.82 5.04
C GLN A 97 9.75 5.98 4.62
N VAL A 98 10.05 7.22 5.04
CA VAL A 98 9.25 8.40 4.69
C VAL A 98 9.44 8.69 3.20
N PRO A 99 8.36 8.75 2.40
CA PRO A 99 8.49 9.04 0.99
C PRO A 99 9.10 10.43 0.75
N GLY A 100 10.02 10.57 -0.19
CA GLY A 100 10.68 11.85 -0.49
C GLY A 100 9.76 12.96 -1.01
N TRP A 101 8.49 12.66 -1.29
CA TRP A 101 7.46 13.64 -1.64
C TRP A 101 6.64 14.12 -0.43
N ALA A 102 6.83 13.51 0.73
CA ALA A 102 6.12 13.85 1.95
C ALA A 102 6.43 15.29 2.38
N LYS A 103 5.41 16.00 2.83
CA LYS A 103 5.54 17.31 3.47
C LYS A 103 5.49 17.13 4.98
N ASP A 104 6.08 18.07 5.70
CA ASP A 104 6.04 18.11 7.17
C ASP A 104 4.62 18.03 7.76
N THR A 105 3.62 18.56 7.04
CA THR A 105 2.21 18.54 7.42
C THR A 105 1.49 17.23 7.15
N ASP A 106 2.10 16.32 6.40
CA ASP A 106 1.50 15.04 6.07
C ASP A 106 1.61 14.10 7.27
N THR A 107 0.62 13.23 7.45
CA THR A 107 0.60 12.21 8.49
C THR A 107 0.70 10.83 7.89
N PHE A 108 1.40 9.94 8.59
CA PHE A 108 1.58 8.55 8.19
C PHE A 108 1.22 7.61 9.33
N LEU A 109 0.75 6.43 8.98
CA LEU A 109 0.45 5.38 9.93
C LEU A 109 1.75 4.65 10.29
N VAL A 110 2.25 4.86 11.51
CA VAL A 110 3.30 4.03 12.11
C VAL A 110 2.62 2.84 12.76
N ALA A 111 2.94 1.62 12.33
CA ALA A 111 2.27 0.41 12.75
C ALA A 111 3.24 -0.65 13.29
N GLU A 112 2.72 -1.50 14.15
CA GLU A 112 3.34 -2.74 14.61
C GLU A 112 2.35 -3.89 14.44
N VAL A 113 2.81 -5.02 13.91
CA VAL A 113 2.00 -6.23 13.67
C VAL A 113 2.68 -7.42 14.35
N THR A 114 1.91 -8.18 15.12
CA THR A 114 2.37 -9.38 15.80
C THR A 114 1.47 -10.59 15.57
N VAL A 115 2.08 -11.77 15.63
CA VAL A 115 1.39 -13.07 15.71
C VAL A 115 1.91 -13.78 16.96
N GLY A 116 1.05 -13.92 17.97
CA GLY A 116 1.50 -14.41 19.27
C GLY A 116 2.55 -13.47 19.88
N SER A 117 3.75 -13.99 20.12
CA SER A 117 4.91 -13.22 20.61
C SER A 117 5.79 -12.64 19.50
N ASP A 118 5.58 -13.04 18.25
CA ASP A 118 6.48 -12.72 17.15
C ASP A 118 6.07 -11.38 16.53
N VAL A 119 7.03 -10.45 16.45
CA VAL A 119 6.85 -9.17 15.76
C VAL A 119 7.15 -9.39 14.28
N LEU A 120 6.14 -9.28 13.44
CA LEU A 120 6.27 -9.49 11.99
C LEU A 120 6.58 -8.18 11.26
N PHE A 121 6.11 -7.05 11.78
CA PHE A 121 6.34 -5.74 11.19
C PHE A 121 6.38 -4.64 12.24
N LYS A 122 7.26 -3.66 12.04
CA LYS A 122 7.29 -2.39 12.77
C LYS A 122 7.82 -1.30 11.85
N GLY A 123 7.00 -0.29 11.54
CA GLY A 123 7.38 0.77 10.61
C GLY A 123 6.18 1.53 10.03
N LEU A 124 6.40 2.25 8.94
CA LEU A 124 5.36 2.98 8.21
C LEU A 124 4.55 2.01 7.35
N ALA A 125 3.23 1.97 7.56
CA ALA A 125 2.32 1.12 6.81
C ALA A 125 2.42 1.31 5.28
N ILE A 126 2.81 2.51 4.84
CA ILE A 126 3.00 2.81 3.41
C ILE A 126 4.06 1.93 2.75
N GLU A 127 5.05 1.42 3.47
CA GLU A 127 6.05 0.50 2.92
C GLU A 127 5.39 -0.79 2.40
N VAL A 128 4.53 -1.38 3.23
CA VAL A 128 3.75 -2.59 2.88
C VAL A 128 2.74 -2.28 1.77
N LEU A 129 2.05 -1.14 1.86
CA LEU A 129 1.04 -0.75 0.88
C LEU A 129 1.64 -0.45 -0.50
N ASP A 130 2.81 0.21 -0.56
CA ASP A 130 3.53 0.49 -1.80
C ASP A 130 4.05 -0.80 -2.44
N GLU A 131 4.63 -1.71 -1.64
CA GLU A 131 5.12 -2.99 -2.13
C GLU A 131 3.99 -3.79 -2.79
N ASN A 132 2.84 -3.90 -2.12
CA ASN A 132 1.69 -4.64 -2.62
C ASN A 132 0.98 -3.93 -3.78
N GLY A 133 0.98 -2.59 -3.79
CA GLY A 133 0.48 -1.81 -4.93
C GLY A 133 1.32 -2.00 -6.20
N ARG A 134 2.61 -2.34 -6.05
CA ARG A 134 3.53 -2.59 -7.18
C ARG A 134 3.46 -4.03 -7.69
N THR A 135 3.18 -5.01 -6.84
CA THR A 135 3.08 -6.44 -7.25
C THR A 135 1.79 -6.78 -7.98
N GLN A 136 0.78 -5.90 -7.92
CA GLN A 136 -0.53 -6.07 -8.58
C GLN A 136 -0.63 -5.41 -9.98
N GLN A 137 0.45 -4.80 -10.48
CA GLN A 137 0.54 -4.14 -11.80
C GLN A 137 1.31 -4.98 -12.81
#